data_AF-A0A976FPT2-F1
#
_entry.id   AF-A0A976FPT2-F1
#
_cell.length_a   1.000
_cell.length_b   1.000
_cell.length_c   1.000
_cell.angle_alpha   90.00
_cell.angle_beta   90.00
_cell.angle_gamma   90.00
#
_symmetry.space_group_name_H-M   'P 1'
#
loop_
_entity.id
_entity.type
_entity.pdbx_description
1 polymer ?
#
loop_
_entity_poly.entity_id
_entity_poly.type
_entity_poly.pdbx_seq_one_letter_code
_entity_poly.pdbx_strand_id
1 'polypeptide(L)'
;MRFVTRVCGLLMMLVFALAVVFTYWKELPLVRKTLQLSYEHQLLSPEREALSKNVTVYRNGYSTGGVEIQLSAKVLASRSKKGELAAYLSQFVEVEGLDETMNDSEEEMERVVFTVVADRVYNGQGALVHGYTDLQFGDRLYLVAPNLHFMWPFVKLGHRVLVTSTFSPINEPVIIESMSESPRTFRLHNFFTHEEADTLIKQTLLIDDPYDRLQPSSVGATMDRQITSKHRTSENAFDTMSTTAMSIRKRVFDVLSLGTYQDDMCDGLQLLRYHQKQAYIPHYDYFPINLTENFNFNPHRGGSNRFATVVLYLSNVPLGGQTVFPLAEMPSDLPMKYRHPFEFTRTNEAIGTELFESNSWELNMVRECSTKLASYPLKGSAVLFYSQKPNGEVDPMSLHGGCPVLEGTKWGANLWVWNKRRFNAYFDSSIVVVFTNPTPYEVKLFWSASLMGTLAANGGKRQFTSYPGHKWVLKIKEYVVLEYVVTKNTGEMQKVTVPLMDEHARKTFSSSSSPIDCKSLRLVGVF
;
A
#
# COMPACT_ATOMS: atom_id res chain seq x y z
N MET A 1 74.47 11.12 58.78
CA MET A 1 74.47 12.19 57.75
C MET A 1 73.37 12.07 56.70
N ARG A 2 73.07 10.89 56.10
CA ARG A 2 72.07 10.77 55.01
C ARG A 2 70.57 10.95 55.40
N PHE A 3 70.22 10.77 56.68
CA PHE A 3 68.84 10.94 57.16
C PHE A 3 68.47 12.42 57.33
N VAL A 4 69.39 13.23 57.88
CA VAL A 4 69.20 14.67 58.09
C VAL A 4 69.05 15.43 56.76
N THR A 5 69.79 15.04 55.72
CA THR A 5 69.70 15.67 54.38
C THR A 5 68.36 15.39 53.68
N ARG A 6 67.78 14.20 53.86
CA ARG A 6 66.45 13.87 53.29
C ARG A 6 65.31 14.60 54.01
N VAL A 7 65.40 14.72 55.34
CA VAL A 7 64.40 15.46 56.13
C VAL A 7 64.46 16.96 55.83
N CYS A 8 65.66 17.55 55.71
CA CYS A 8 65.80 18.95 55.31
C CYS A 8 65.31 19.22 53.87
N GLY A 9 65.53 18.29 52.94
CA GLY A 9 65.03 18.42 51.56
C GLY A 9 63.50 18.39 51.48
N LEU A 10 62.84 17.48 52.23
CA LEU A 10 61.38 17.46 52.31
C LEU A 10 60.82 18.72 52.98
N LEU A 11 61.48 19.20 54.05
CA LEU A 11 61.05 20.42 54.74
C LEU A 11 61.16 21.64 53.82
N MET A 12 62.24 21.77 53.04
CA MET A 12 62.37 22.84 52.05
C MET A 12 61.29 22.77 50.97
N MET A 13 60.99 21.58 50.44
CA MET A 13 59.92 21.41 49.45
C MET A 13 58.55 21.81 50.01
N LEU A 14 58.30 21.48 51.28
CA LEU A 14 57.05 21.82 51.96
C LEU A 14 56.94 23.32 52.24
N VAL A 15 58.04 23.96 52.64
CA VAL A 15 58.12 25.43 52.82
C VAL A 15 57.95 26.14 51.48
N PHE A 16 58.54 25.62 50.40
CA PHE A 16 58.39 26.20 49.07
C PHE A 16 56.96 26.06 48.55
N ALA A 17 56.33 24.90 48.74
CA ALA A 17 54.93 24.68 48.40
C ALA A 17 54.00 25.59 49.22
N LEU A 18 54.25 25.76 50.52
CA LEU A 18 53.50 26.68 51.38
C LEU A 18 53.72 28.15 50.97
N ALA A 19 54.94 28.52 50.60
CA ALA A 19 55.25 29.87 50.11
C ALA A 19 54.50 30.17 48.81
N VAL A 20 54.50 29.22 47.85
CA VAL A 20 53.73 29.34 46.60
C VAL A 20 52.23 29.48 46.89
N VAL A 21 51.68 28.58 47.73
CA VAL A 21 50.25 28.63 48.12
C VAL A 21 49.91 29.94 48.82
N PHE A 22 50.79 30.48 49.66
CA PHE A 22 50.59 31.76 50.33
C PHE A 22 50.68 32.96 49.37
N THR A 23 51.67 32.96 48.47
CA THR A 23 51.84 34.03 47.46
C THR A 23 50.67 34.11 46.49
N TYR A 24 50.07 32.98 46.13
CA TYR A 24 48.93 32.93 45.19
C TYR A 24 47.59 32.70 45.90
N TRP A 25 47.53 32.79 47.23
CA TRP A 25 46.32 32.53 48.02
C TRP A 25 45.15 33.44 47.63
N LYS A 26 45.43 34.69 47.26
CA LYS A 26 44.40 35.65 46.82
C LYS A 26 43.88 35.39 45.41
N GLU A 27 44.67 34.74 44.54
CA GLU A 27 44.31 34.41 43.16
C GLU A 27 43.62 33.04 43.05
N LEU A 28 43.87 32.14 44.01
CA LEU A 28 43.25 30.81 44.08
C LEU A 28 41.70 30.82 44.03
N PRO A 29 40.98 31.72 44.73
CA PRO A 29 39.52 31.84 44.61
C PRO A 29 39.07 32.32 43.23
N LEU A 30 39.84 33.20 42.58
CA LEU A 30 39.54 33.71 41.24
C LEU A 30 39.76 32.60 40.20
N VAL A 31 40.88 31.88 40.27
CA VAL A 31 41.16 30.72 39.43
C VAL A 31 40.12 29.63 39.64
N ARG A 32 39.71 29.37 40.88
CA ARG A 32 38.63 28.42 41.19
C ARG A 32 37.29 28.88 40.63
N LYS A 33 36.96 30.17 40.72
CA LYS A 33 35.73 30.74 40.16
C LYS A 33 35.76 30.75 38.63
N THR A 34 36.91 31.01 38.00
CA THR A 34 37.09 30.96 36.55
C THR A 34 37.09 29.53 36.02
N LEU A 35 37.71 28.57 36.72
CA LEU A 35 37.62 27.15 36.39
C LEU A 35 36.21 26.61 36.62
N GLN A 36 35.51 27.09 37.66
CA GLN A 36 34.13 26.69 37.91
C GLN A 36 33.17 27.34 36.91
N LEU A 37 33.39 28.60 36.51
CA LEU A 37 32.67 29.25 35.43
C LEU A 37 33.01 28.61 34.07
N SER A 38 34.25 28.19 33.82
CA SER A 38 34.62 27.51 32.57
C SER A 38 34.08 26.09 32.55
N TYR A 39 34.04 25.41 33.70
CA TYR A 39 33.46 24.07 33.87
C TYR A 39 31.93 24.13 33.78
N GLU A 40 31.28 25.10 34.41
CA GLU A 40 29.84 25.37 34.26
C GLU A 40 29.53 25.82 32.82
N HIS A 41 30.38 26.62 32.17
CA HIS A 41 30.23 26.98 30.76
C HIS A 41 30.51 25.80 29.82
N GLN A 42 31.43 24.89 30.16
CA GLN A 42 31.70 23.62 29.45
C GLN A 42 30.70 22.51 29.79
N LEU A 43 29.89 22.65 30.84
CA LEU A 43 28.74 21.79 31.14
C LEU A 43 27.46 22.33 30.53
N LEU A 44 27.34 23.66 30.41
CA LEU A 44 26.24 24.36 29.75
C LEU A 44 26.41 24.41 28.22
N SER A 45 27.63 24.30 27.68
CA SER A 45 27.87 24.31 26.22
C SER A 45 27.51 22.99 25.52
N PRO A 46 27.76 21.78 26.07
CA PRO A 46 27.36 20.51 25.46
C PRO A 46 25.86 20.25 25.63
N GLU A 47 25.22 20.76 26.69
CA GLU A 47 23.76 20.70 26.84
C GLU A 47 23.04 21.72 25.94
N ARG A 48 23.70 22.82 25.55
CA ARG A 48 23.18 23.81 24.57
C ARG A 48 23.50 23.49 23.12
N GLU A 49 24.55 22.70 22.83
CA GLU A 49 24.79 22.05 21.54
C GLU A 49 23.86 20.83 21.36
N ALA A 50 22.57 21.19 21.36
CA ALA A 50 21.49 20.69 20.55
C ALA A 50 21.45 19.17 20.25
N LEU A 51 20.43 18.52 20.83
CA LEU A 51 19.68 17.44 20.20
C LEU A 51 19.19 17.89 18.81
N SER A 52 20.10 17.93 17.85
CA SER A 52 19.92 18.29 16.46
C SER A 52 20.22 17.07 15.60
N LYS A 53 19.30 16.73 14.70
CA LYS A 53 19.47 15.65 13.73
C LYS A 53 19.59 16.27 12.34
N ASN A 54 20.64 15.92 11.62
CA ASN A 54 20.77 16.27 10.21
C ASN A 54 19.91 15.28 9.43
N VAL A 55 19.02 15.81 8.59
CA VAL A 55 18.14 15.03 7.73
C VAL A 55 18.20 15.60 6.33
N THR A 56 17.79 14.83 5.33
CA THR A 56 17.60 15.33 3.96
C THR A 56 16.13 15.24 3.61
N VAL A 57 15.53 16.38 3.25
CA VAL A 57 14.11 16.48 2.92
C VAL A 57 13.93 16.47 1.40
N TYR A 58 13.06 15.60 0.91
CA TYR A 58 12.76 15.39 -0.49
C TYR A 58 11.28 15.66 -0.79
N ARG A 59 11.01 15.93 -2.07
CA ARG A 59 9.67 15.82 -2.64
C ARG A 59 9.18 14.38 -2.58
N ASN A 60 7.87 14.18 -2.48
CA ASN A 60 7.24 12.86 -2.41
C ASN A 60 7.81 11.91 -3.47
N GLY A 61 8.35 10.76 -3.07
CA GLY A 61 8.86 9.75 -4.01
C GLY A 61 10.07 10.13 -4.88
N TYR A 62 10.73 11.26 -4.66
CA TYR A 62 11.97 11.63 -5.37
C TYR A 62 13.22 11.19 -4.60
N SER A 63 14.29 10.82 -5.30
CA SER A 63 15.57 10.47 -4.67
C SER A 63 16.67 11.50 -4.86
N THR A 64 16.46 12.47 -5.73
CA THR A 64 17.36 13.57 -6.06
C THR A 64 16.73 14.91 -5.68
N GLY A 65 17.54 15.98 -5.63
CA GLY A 65 17.07 17.33 -5.31
C GLY A 65 16.62 17.52 -3.86
N GLY A 66 17.10 16.69 -2.93
CA GLY A 66 16.81 16.83 -1.51
C GLY A 66 17.60 17.97 -0.87
N VAL A 67 17.03 18.59 0.15
CA VAL A 67 17.62 19.71 0.91
C VAL A 67 18.05 19.20 2.28
N GLU A 68 19.32 19.39 2.63
CA GLU A 68 19.83 19.06 3.96
C GLU A 68 19.37 20.10 4.99
N ILE A 69 18.77 19.62 6.08
CA ILE A 69 18.22 20.46 7.14
C ILE A 69 18.66 19.89 8.49
N GLN A 70 19.09 20.78 9.38
CA GLN A 70 19.36 20.42 10.77
C GLN A 70 18.13 20.71 11.63
N LEU A 71 17.51 19.66 12.18
CA LEU A 71 16.30 19.76 12.98
C LEU A 71 16.62 19.55 14.46
N SER A 72 16.41 20.59 15.28
CA SER A 72 16.60 20.50 16.73
C SER A 72 15.32 20.15 17.47
N ALA A 73 15.45 19.46 18.61
CA ALA A 73 14.33 19.16 19.51
C ALA A 73 13.56 20.42 19.92
N LYS A 74 14.27 21.56 20.12
CA LYS A 74 13.65 22.85 20.45
C LYS A 74 12.78 23.40 19.31
N VAL A 75 13.27 23.32 18.07
CA VAL A 75 12.52 23.75 16.88
C VAL A 75 11.27 22.87 16.72
N LEU A 76 11.39 21.56 16.94
CA LEU A 76 10.26 20.65 16.77
C LEU A 76 9.29 20.64 17.95
N ALA A 77 9.71 21.02 19.16
CA ALA A 77 8.85 21.08 20.34
C ALA A 77 7.67 22.05 20.17
N SER A 78 7.84 23.12 19.41
CA SER A 78 6.76 24.07 19.09
C SER A 78 5.93 23.67 17.86
N ARG A 79 6.17 22.48 17.28
CA ARG A 79 5.56 21.99 16.04
C ARG A 79 4.96 20.59 16.26
N SER A 80 4.29 20.41 17.39
CA SER A 80 3.80 19.11 17.85
C SER A 80 2.39 18.78 17.36
N LYS A 81 1.66 19.73 16.75
CA LYS A 81 0.33 19.45 16.21
C LYS A 81 0.44 18.82 14.82
N LYS A 82 -0.61 18.09 14.45
CA LYS A 82 -0.74 17.45 13.14
C LYS A 82 -0.51 18.49 12.03
N GLY A 83 0.44 18.21 11.13
CA GLY A 83 0.76 19.05 9.98
C GLY A 83 1.77 20.18 10.23
N GLU A 84 2.08 20.56 11.49
CA GLU A 84 3.00 21.68 11.76
C GLU A 84 4.44 21.40 11.30
N LEU A 85 4.93 20.17 11.48
CA LEU A 85 6.24 19.75 10.96
C LEU A 85 6.27 19.82 9.43
N ALA A 86 5.24 19.29 8.76
CA ALA A 86 5.15 19.27 7.30
C ALA A 86 5.09 20.70 6.74
N ALA A 87 4.29 21.58 7.36
CA ALA A 87 4.19 22.98 6.99
C ALA A 87 5.50 23.75 7.18
N TYR A 88 6.25 23.45 8.24
CA TYR A 88 7.57 24.03 8.44
C TYR A 88 8.57 23.58 7.38
N LEU A 89 8.62 22.28 7.07
CA LEU A 89 9.54 21.76 6.07
C LEU A 89 9.20 22.20 4.64
N SER A 90 7.92 22.46 4.35
CA SER A 90 7.45 23.00 3.07
C SER A 90 7.98 24.41 2.75
N GLN A 91 8.62 25.09 3.72
CA GLN A 91 9.31 26.37 3.48
C GLN A 91 10.66 26.21 2.77
N PHE A 92 11.20 24.99 2.76
CA PHE A 92 12.54 24.68 2.23
C PHE A 92 12.51 23.78 1.00
N VAL A 93 11.43 23.01 0.83
CA VAL A 93 11.26 22.06 -0.28
C VAL A 93 9.88 22.29 -0.87
N GLU A 94 9.82 22.55 -2.16
CA GLU A 94 8.56 22.67 -2.90
C GLU A 94 7.75 21.37 -2.82
N VAL A 95 6.44 21.47 -2.61
CA VAL A 95 5.56 20.31 -2.55
C VAL A 95 4.58 20.37 -3.69
N GLU A 96 4.67 19.41 -4.61
CA GLU A 96 3.70 19.24 -5.70
C GLU A 96 2.38 18.73 -5.13
N GLY A 97 1.27 19.38 -5.49
CA GLY A 97 -0.06 19.04 -5.00
C GLY A 97 -1.15 19.21 -6.05
N LEU A 98 -2.38 18.95 -5.61
CA LEU A 98 -3.61 19.12 -6.38
C LEU A 98 -4.23 20.50 -6.08
N ASP A 99 -4.84 21.13 -7.08
CA ASP A 99 -5.69 22.32 -6.93
C ASP A 99 -7.16 21.94 -7.17
N GLU A 100 -7.89 21.73 -6.07
CA GLU A 100 -9.31 21.35 -6.10
C GLU A 100 -10.24 22.55 -6.45
N THR A 101 -9.71 23.77 -6.61
CA THR A 101 -10.49 25.01 -6.81
C THR A 101 -10.54 25.53 -8.25
N MET A 102 -9.69 25.00 -9.14
CA MET A 102 -9.69 25.30 -10.59
C MET A 102 -11.06 24.99 -11.22
N ASN A 103 -11.49 25.72 -12.27
CA ASN A 103 -12.74 25.49 -13.02
C ASN A 103 -12.49 24.74 -14.36
N ASP A 104 -13.49 24.03 -14.90
CA ASP A 104 -13.37 23.23 -16.14
C ASP A 104 -13.15 24.05 -17.44
N SER A 105 -13.13 25.37 -17.36
CA SER A 105 -13.31 26.26 -18.50
C SER A 105 -12.04 26.86 -19.10
N GLU A 106 -10.84 26.42 -18.73
CA GLU A 106 -9.61 27.02 -19.27
C GLU A 106 -8.73 26.01 -20.01
N GLU A 107 -8.70 26.19 -21.34
CA GLU A 107 -7.72 25.67 -22.28
C GLU A 107 -6.34 26.30 -22.03
N GLU A 108 -5.74 26.10 -20.86
CA GLU A 108 -4.29 26.29 -20.66
C GLU A 108 -3.74 25.10 -19.86
N MET A 109 -3.88 23.93 -20.49
CA MET A 109 -3.44 22.64 -19.94
C MET A 109 -1.95 22.38 -20.18
N GLU A 110 -1.11 23.41 -20.01
CA GLU A 110 0.35 23.28 -20.00
C GLU A 110 0.94 23.62 -18.62
N ARG A 111 1.33 22.57 -17.90
CA ARG A 111 2.46 22.56 -16.94
C ARG A 111 2.41 23.50 -15.74
N VAL A 112 1.26 23.82 -15.17
CA VAL A 112 1.25 24.45 -13.85
C VAL A 112 1.41 23.35 -12.78
N VAL A 113 2.65 23.13 -12.34
CA VAL A 113 2.92 22.37 -11.12
C VAL A 113 2.46 23.23 -9.94
N PHE A 114 1.37 22.84 -9.30
CA PHE A 114 0.85 23.56 -8.14
C PHE A 114 1.70 23.26 -6.91
N THR A 115 2.30 24.29 -6.35
CA THR A 115 3.00 24.20 -5.07
C THR A 115 2.01 24.38 -3.93
N VAL A 116 1.92 23.40 -3.05
CA VAL A 116 1.06 23.44 -1.85
C VAL A 116 1.90 23.30 -0.59
N VAL A 117 1.24 23.37 0.57
CA VAL A 117 1.87 23.05 1.86
C VAL A 117 1.59 21.59 2.17
N ALA A 118 2.62 20.78 2.44
CA ALA A 118 2.44 19.40 2.86
C ALA A 118 1.73 19.32 4.22
N ASP A 119 0.92 18.27 4.41
CA ASP A 119 0.26 17.98 5.69
C ASP A 119 0.89 16.78 6.43
N ARG A 120 1.76 16.03 5.76
CA ARG A 120 2.40 14.82 6.28
C ARG A 120 3.87 14.75 5.88
N VAL A 121 4.66 14.10 6.73
CA VAL A 121 6.08 13.80 6.49
C VAL A 121 6.30 12.32 6.73
N TYR A 122 6.91 11.62 5.78
CA TYR A 122 7.29 10.22 5.93
C TYR A 122 8.81 10.08 5.94
N ASN A 123 9.35 9.11 6.67
CA ASN A 123 10.78 8.79 6.57
C ASN A 123 11.05 7.77 5.44
N GLY A 124 12.33 7.44 5.22
CA GLY A 124 12.77 6.46 4.23
C GLY A 124 12.30 5.03 4.49
N GLN A 125 11.67 4.77 5.62
CA GLN A 125 11.05 3.49 5.99
C GLN A 125 9.52 3.53 5.83
N GLY A 126 8.97 4.58 5.23
CA GLY A 126 7.53 4.71 5.00
C GLY A 126 6.71 4.93 6.28
N ALA A 127 7.37 5.29 7.39
CA ALA A 127 6.71 5.62 8.64
C ALA A 127 6.40 7.11 8.72
N LEU A 128 5.23 7.44 9.26
CA LEU A 128 4.81 8.82 9.47
C LEU A 128 5.64 9.45 10.59
N VAL A 129 6.16 10.65 10.34
CA VAL A 129 6.98 11.42 11.27
C VAL A 129 6.12 12.52 11.89
N HIS A 130 5.91 12.46 13.20
CA HIS A 130 5.14 13.44 13.95
C HIS A 130 6.02 14.48 14.64
N GLY A 131 7.24 14.11 15.03
CA GLY A 131 8.14 15.03 15.71
C GLY A 131 9.56 14.50 15.90
N TYR A 132 10.30 15.16 16.78
CA TYR A 132 11.73 14.91 16.97
C TYR A 132 12.08 13.48 17.38
N THR A 133 11.20 12.81 18.14
CA THR A 133 11.40 11.43 18.62
C THR A 133 11.42 10.41 17.50
N ASP A 134 10.73 10.69 16.38
CA ASP A 134 10.57 9.76 15.26
C ASP A 134 11.75 9.85 14.26
N LEU A 135 12.55 10.91 14.36
CA LEU A 135 13.67 11.18 13.50
C LEU A 135 14.93 10.40 13.92
N GLN A 136 15.78 10.08 12.97
CA GLN A 136 17.15 9.63 13.16
C GLN A 136 18.13 10.53 12.40
N PHE A 137 19.40 10.48 12.79
CA PHE A 137 20.45 11.17 12.05
C PHE A 137 20.62 10.54 10.66
N GLY A 138 20.64 11.36 9.62
CA GLY A 138 20.74 10.93 8.22
C GLY A 138 19.41 10.49 7.60
N ASP A 139 18.28 10.70 8.27
CA ASP A 139 16.98 10.34 7.73
C ASP A 139 16.69 11.05 6.39
N ARG A 140 16.10 10.29 5.48
CA ARG A 140 15.46 10.82 4.27
C ARG A 140 14.00 11.08 4.60
N LEU A 141 13.57 12.34 4.52
CA LEU A 141 12.19 12.74 4.80
C LEU A 141 11.47 13.09 3.49
N TYR A 142 10.18 12.77 3.41
CA TYR A 142 9.36 12.93 2.22
C TYR A 142 8.12 13.76 2.57
N LEU A 143 8.01 14.94 1.95
CA LEU A 143 6.85 15.80 2.11
C LEU A 143 5.72 15.30 1.21
N VAL A 144 4.55 15.06 1.81
CA VAL A 144 3.37 14.57 1.11
C VAL A 144 2.27 15.61 1.21
N ALA A 145 1.76 16.05 0.06
CA ALA A 145 0.66 16.99 -0.03
C ALA A 145 -0.66 16.39 0.51
N PRO A 146 -1.61 17.24 0.94
CA PRO A 146 -2.99 16.85 1.13
C PRO A 146 -3.53 16.07 -0.08
N ASN A 147 -4.38 15.08 0.16
CA ASN A 147 -5.03 14.27 -0.88
C ASN A 147 -4.12 13.44 -1.80
N LEU A 148 -2.80 13.43 -1.59
CA LEU A 148 -1.84 12.53 -2.22
C LEU A 148 -1.28 11.51 -1.22
N HIS A 149 -0.84 10.36 -1.71
CA HIS A 149 -0.24 9.31 -0.88
C HIS A 149 1.28 9.36 -0.89
N PHE A 150 1.89 8.87 0.17
CA PHE A 150 3.32 8.57 0.15
C PHE A 150 3.59 7.58 -0.98
N MET A 151 4.66 7.86 -1.74
CA MET A 151 5.15 6.96 -2.76
C MET A 151 6.58 6.58 -2.46
N TRP A 152 6.88 5.28 -2.52
CA TRP A 152 8.25 4.82 -2.36
C TRP A 152 9.17 5.50 -3.38
N PRO A 153 10.32 6.02 -2.95
CA PRO A 153 11.33 6.56 -3.85
C PRO A 153 12.13 5.43 -4.52
N PHE A 154 12.59 5.65 -5.75
CA PHE A 154 13.63 4.81 -6.34
C PHE A 154 14.99 5.33 -5.87
N VAL A 155 15.53 4.80 -4.77
CA VAL A 155 16.81 5.31 -4.21
C VAL A 155 17.99 4.91 -5.09
N LYS A 156 18.05 3.63 -5.44
CA LYS A 156 18.97 3.02 -6.40
C LYS A 156 18.48 1.61 -6.70
N LEU A 157 18.97 1.03 -7.79
CA LEU A 157 18.69 -0.36 -8.14
C LEU A 157 19.04 -1.30 -6.97
N GLY A 158 18.10 -2.19 -6.61
CA GLY A 158 18.29 -3.16 -5.53
C GLY A 158 18.28 -2.57 -4.11
N HIS A 159 17.97 -1.27 -3.93
CA HIS A 159 17.68 -0.73 -2.60
C HIS A 159 16.50 -1.47 -1.99
N ARG A 160 16.59 -1.76 -0.68
CA ARG A 160 15.60 -2.57 0.05
C ARG A 160 15.08 -1.81 1.26
N VAL A 161 13.76 -1.84 1.43
CA VAL A 161 13.07 -1.39 2.65
C VAL A 161 12.27 -2.55 3.22
N LEU A 162 12.19 -2.62 4.55
CA LEU A 162 11.46 -3.65 5.28
C LEU A 162 10.17 -3.04 5.84
N VAL A 163 9.04 -3.68 5.55
CA VAL A 163 7.72 -3.28 6.06
C VAL A 163 7.11 -4.43 6.83
N THR A 164 6.82 -4.20 8.11
CA THR A 164 6.12 -5.17 8.96
C THR A 164 4.62 -5.06 8.75
N SER A 165 3.94 -6.19 8.56
CA SER A 165 2.47 -6.25 8.50
C SER A 165 1.96 -7.26 9.50
N THR A 166 0.96 -6.89 10.30
CA THR A 166 0.27 -7.81 11.23
C THR A 166 -0.61 -8.83 10.51
N PHE A 167 -0.82 -8.65 9.20
CA PHE A 167 -1.57 -9.57 8.34
C PHE A 167 -0.65 -10.56 7.61
N SER A 168 0.67 -10.53 7.83
CA SER A 168 1.56 -11.56 7.28
C SER A 168 1.35 -12.88 8.02
N PRO A 169 1.21 -14.03 7.33
CA PRO A 169 1.11 -15.34 7.97
C PRO A 169 2.44 -15.80 8.56
N ILE A 170 3.53 -15.15 8.16
CA ILE A 170 4.89 -15.36 8.65
C ILE A 170 5.33 -14.09 9.37
N ASN A 171 5.95 -14.21 10.54
CA ASN A 171 6.43 -13.06 11.34
C ASN A 171 7.70 -12.42 10.72
N GLU A 172 7.78 -12.38 9.40
CA GLU A 172 8.85 -11.75 8.63
C GLU A 172 8.32 -10.50 7.93
N PRO A 173 9.14 -9.43 7.82
CA PRO A 173 8.76 -8.24 7.08
C PRO A 173 8.69 -8.51 5.58
N VAL A 174 7.79 -7.78 4.90
CA VAL A 174 7.79 -7.66 3.44
C VAL A 174 9.01 -6.84 3.03
N ILE A 175 9.76 -7.32 2.03
CA ILE A 175 10.93 -6.62 1.50
C ILE A 175 10.52 -5.95 0.19
N ILE A 176 10.60 -4.62 0.15
CA ILE A 176 10.38 -3.82 -1.05
C ILE A 176 11.73 -3.54 -1.68
N GLU A 177 12.00 -4.13 -2.85
CA GLU A 177 13.27 -4.00 -3.58
C GLU A 177 13.10 -3.16 -4.86
N SER A 178 13.81 -2.04 -4.96
CA SER A 178 13.75 -1.12 -6.13
C SER A 178 14.21 -1.81 -7.42
N MET A 179 13.39 -1.72 -8.47
CA MET A 179 13.64 -2.33 -9.77
C MET A 179 13.84 -1.30 -10.90
N SER A 180 12.93 -0.32 -11.02
CA SER A 180 13.06 0.80 -11.97
C SER A 180 12.47 2.08 -11.39
N GLU A 181 13.00 3.23 -11.83
CA GLU A 181 12.46 4.55 -11.51
C GLU A 181 11.29 4.93 -12.42
N SER A 182 11.32 4.53 -13.70
CA SER A 182 10.32 4.87 -14.71
C SER A 182 10.07 3.68 -15.66
N PRO A 183 8.88 3.02 -15.61
CA PRO A 183 7.89 3.22 -14.55
C PRO A 183 8.47 2.87 -13.20
N ARG A 184 7.91 3.48 -12.18
CA ARG A 184 8.32 3.19 -10.83
C ARG A 184 7.86 1.79 -10.43
N THR A 185 8.82 0.89 -10.28
CA THR A 185 8.57 -0.53 -10.08
C THR A 185 9.45 -1.11 -8.97
N PHE A 186 8.86 -2.01 -8.19
CA PHE A 186 9.48 -2.68 -7.06
C PHE A 186 9.17 -4.17 -7.11
N ARG A 187 10.14 -5.00 -6.72
CA ARG A 187 9.89 -6.41 -6.41
C ARG A 187 9.52 -6.51 -4.94
N LEU A 188 8.42 -7.21 -4.65
CA LEU A 188 8.03 -7.54 -3.29
C LEU A 188 8.45 -8.97 -2.97
N HIS A 189 9.28 -9.12 -1.95
CA HIS A 189 9.63 -10.42 -1.36
C HIS A 189 8.86 -10.60 -0.06
N ASN A 190 8.56 -11.85 0.28
CA ASN A 190 7.77 -12.19 1.47
C ASN A 190 6.41 -11.49 1.52
N PHE A 191 5.89 -11.01 0.38
CA PHE A 191 4.59 -10.36 0.33
C PHE A 191 3.44 -11.35 0.48
N PHE A 192 3.61 -12.61 0.07
CA PHE A 192 2.68 -13.70 0.34
C PHE A 192 3.45 -15.02 0.27
N THR A 193 2.92 -16.06 0.91
CA THR A 193 3.62 -17.35 0.99
C THR A 193 3.24 -18.28 -0.15
N HIS A 194 4.01 -19.37 -0.29
CA HIS A 194 3.69 -20.42 -1.25
C HIS A 194 2.36 -21.12 -0.90
N GLU A 195 2.02 -21.21 0.38
CA GLU A 195 0.78 -21.79 0.88
C GLU A 195 -0.42 -20.88 0.60
N GLU A 196 -0.27 -19.55 0.78
CA GLU A 196 -1.28 -18.58 0.35
C GLU A 196 -1.49 -18.67 -1.17
N ALA A 197 -0.42 -18.82 -1.95
CA ALA A 197 -0.50 -19.01 -3.40
C ALA A 197 -1.32 -20.26 -3.78
N ASP A 198 -1.04 -21.41 -3.16
CA ASP A 198 -1.78 -22.65 -3.41
C ASP A 198 -3.25 -22.53 -2.98
N THR A 199 -3.52 -21.81 -1.89
CA THR A 199 -4.87 -21.56 -1.40
C THR A 199 -5.67 -20.73 -2.41
N LEU A 200 -5.07 -19.68 -2.97
CA LEU A 200 -5.71 -18.85 -4.00
C LEU A 200 -5.96 -19.62 -5.31
N ILE A 201 -5.03 -20.48 -5.73
CA ILE A 201 -5.24 -21.34 -6.92
C ILE A 201 -6.43 -22.27 -6.68
N LYS A 202 -6.49 -22.94 -5.52
CA LYS A 202 -7.64 -23.80 -5.15
C LYS A 202 -8.94 -22.99 -5.12
N GLN A 203 -8.91 -21.81 -4.51
CA GLN A 203 -10.07 -20.94 -4.43
C GLN A 203 -10.58 -20.55 -5.83
N THR A 204 -9.68 -20.24 -6.77
CA THR A 204 -10.04 -19.91 -8.16
C THR A 204 -10.92 -20.98 -8.81
N LEU A 205 -10.66 -22.25 -8.51
CA LEU A 205 -11.38 -23.41 -9.07
C LEU A 205 -12.70 -23.71 -8.32
N LEU A 206 -12.88 -23.15 -7.13
CA LEU A 206 -14.04 -23.39 -6.27
C LEU A 206 -15.09 -22.28 -6.35
N ILE A 207 -14.74 -21.08 -6.84
CA ILE A 207 -15.70 -19.99 -7.04
C ILE A 207 -16.72 -20.42 -8.10
N ASP A 208 -17.99 -20.50 -7.71
CA ASP A 208 -19.10 -20.94 -8.55
C ASP A 208 -20.07 -19.81 -8.92
N ASP A 209 -19.97 -18.65 -8.26
CA ASP A 209 -20.75 -17.46 -8.57
C ASP A 209 -20.55 -17.07 -10.06
N PRO A 210 -21.63 -16.87 -10.83
CA PRO A 210 -21.54 -16.66 -12.27
C PRO A 210 -20.78 -15.37 -12.67
N TYR A 211 -20.71 -14.38 -11.80
CA TYR A 211 -20.00 -13.12 -12.03
C TYR A 211 -18.53 -13.21 -11.65
N ASP A 212 -18.21 -13.98 -10.60
CA ASP A 212 -16.87 -14.03 -10.01
C ASP A 212 -16.07 -15.29 -10.37
N ARG A 213 -16.69 -16.34 -10.90
CA ARG A 213 -16.03 -17.59 -11.28
C ARG A 213 -15.04 -17.43 -12.43
N LEU A 214 -14.16 -18.42 -12.57
CA LEU A 214 -13.19 -18.47 -13.66
C LEU A 214 -13.89 -18.51 -15.03
N GLN A 215 -13.62 -17.50 -15.84
CA GLN A 215 -14.19 -17.34 -17.18
C GLN A 215 -13.22 -16.59 -18.11
N PRO A 216 -13.40 -16.66 -19.45
CA PRO A 216 -12.58 -15.89 -20.38
C PRO A 216 -12.58 -14.40 -20.03
N SER A 217 -11.40 -13.79 -20.03
CA SER A 217 -11.27 -12.41 -19.57
C SER A 217 -11.85 -11.39 -20.56
N SER A 218 -12.56 -10.41 -20.02
CA SER A 218 -13.06 -9.25 -20.77
C SER A 218 -12.13 -8.03 -20.64
N VAL A 219 -12.32 -7.07 -21.55
CA VAL A 219 -11.71 -5.73 -21.50
C VAL A 219 -12.81 -4.66 -21.47
N GLY A 220 -12.66 -3.61 -20.66
CA GLY A 220 -13.58 -2.45 -20.63
C GLY A 220 -14.05 -2.03 -19.24
N ALA A 221 -14.42 -0.75 -19.11
CA ALA A 221 -14.89 -0.10 -17.88
C ALA A 221 -16.42 -0.03 -17.75
N THR A 222 -17.17 -0.45 -18.77
CA THR A 222 -18.65 -0.41 -18.79
C THR A 222 -19.24 -1.81 -18.66
N MET A 223 -20.20 -1.98 -17.73
CA MET A 223 -20.86 -3.26 -17.44
C MET A 223 -21.57 -3.90 -18.66
N ASP A 224 -21.88 -3.10 -19.68
CA ASP A 224 -22.68 -3.53 -20.84
C ASP A 224 -21.86 -4.08 -22.03
N ARG A 225 -20.53 -4.14 -21.93
CA ARG A 225 -19.67 -4.65 -23.02
C ARG A 225 -18.58 -5.57 -22.49
N GLN A 226 -18.95 -6.80 -22.08
CA GLN A 226 -18.01 -7.93 -22.06
C GLN A 226 -17.57 -8.24 -23.49
N ILE A 227 -16.62 -7.48 -24.02
CA ILE A 227 -15.95 -7.83 -25.28
C ILE A 227 -14.84 -8.80 -24.90
N THR A 228 -14.99 -10.07 -25.30
CA THR A 228 -13.86 -11.00 -25.35
C THR A 228 -12.82 -10.43 -26.31
N SER A 229 -11.68 -10.03 -25.78
CA SER A 229 -10.62 -9.42 -26.58
C SER A 229 -9.82 -10.51 -27.29
N LYS A 230 -9.52 -10.32 -28.59
CA LYS A 230 -8.54 -11.15 -29.31
C LYS A 230 -7.12 -11.01 -28.75
N HIS A 231 -6.90 -10.03 -27.87
CA HIS A 231 -5.59 -9.60 -27.37
C HIS A 231 -5.44 -9.76 -25.85
N ARG A 232 -6.50 -10.20 -25.16
CA ARG A 232 -6.46 -10.72 -23.79
C ARG A 232 -7.07 -12.12 -23.81
N THR A 233 -6.21 -13.12 -23.86
CA THR A 233 -6.64 -14.49 -24.10
C THR A 233 -6.65 -15.34 -22.82
N SER A 234 -6.51 -14.71 -21.65
CA SER A 234 -6.52 -15.36 -20.33
C SER A 234 -7.92 -15.70 -19.85
N GLU A 235 -7.98 -16.44 -18.74
CA GLU A 235 -9.16 -16.55 -17.90
C GLU A 235 -8.95 -15.79 -16.58
N ASN A 236 -10.03 -15.27 -16.02
CA ASN A 236 -10.00 -14.64 -14.70
C ASN A 236 -11.21 -15.00 -13.84
N ALA A 237 -11.00 -14.94 -12.53
CA ALA A 237 -12.01 -14.97 -11.48
C ALA A 237 -11.78 -13.76 -10.55
N PHE A 238 -12.74 -13.46 -9.69
CA PHE A 238 -12.59 -12.45 -8.64
C PHE A 238 -12.82 -13.06 -7.27
N ASP A 239 -11.83 -12.94 -6.39
CA ASP A 239 -11.96 -13.31 -4.99
C ASP A 239 -12.07 -12.05 -4.14
N THR A 240 -13.29 -11.74 -3.76
CA THR A 240 -13.60 -10.57 -2.94
C THR A 240 -13.52 -10.88 -1.45
N MET A 241 -13.64 -12.16 -1.05
CA MET A 241 -14.10 -12.53 0.29
C MET A 241 -13.34 -13.61 1.03
N SER A 242 -12.48 -14.38 0.35
CA SER A 242 -11.69 -15.37 1.07
C SER A 242 -10.78 -14.68 2.10
N THR A 243 -10.53 -15.37 3.21
CA THR A 243 -9.63 -14.86 4.26
C THR A 243 -8.23 -14.56 3.72
N THR A 244 -7.77 -15.35 2.76
CA THR A 244 -6.46 -15.18 2.09
C THR A 244 -6.45 -13.92 1.24
N ALA A 245 -7.46 -13.71 0.40
CA ALA A 245 -7.57 -12.49 -0.43
C ALA A 245 -7.69 -11.23 0.45
N MET A 246 -8.50 -11.27 1.51
CA MET A 246 -8.61 -10.14 2.45
C MET A 246 -7.30 -9.85 3.18
N SER A 247 -6.55 -10.89 3.58
CA SER A 247 -5.25 -10.73 4.24
C SER A 247 -4.24 -10.01 3.34
N ILE A 248 -4.16 -10.43 2.08
CA ILE A 248 -3.30 -9.81 1.05
C ILE A 248 -3.73 -8.35 0.77
N ARG A 249 -5.04 -8.08 0.65
CA ARG A 249 -5.58 -6.71 0.48
C ARG A 249 -5.28 -5.80 1.66
N LYS A 250 -5.20 -6.33 2.89
CA LYS A 250 -4.78 -5.54 4.06
C LYS A 250 -3.27 -5.33 4.09
N ARG A 251 -2.48 -6.36 3.76
CA ARG A 251 -1.02 -6.29 3.71
C ARG A 251 -0.52 -5.24 2.72
N VAL A 252 -1.21 -5.03 1.59
CA VAL A 252 -0.81 -4.00 0.62
C VAL A 252 -0.97 -2.57 1.18
N PHE A 253 -1.90 -2.34 2.12
CA PHE A 253 -2.03 -1.03 2.78
C PHE A 253 -0.82 -0.71 3.65
N ASP A 254 -0.29 -1.71 4.36
CA ASP A 254 0.95 -1.56 5.12
C ASP A 254 2.12 -1.29 4.16
N VAL A 255 2.23 -2.07 3.08
CA VAL A 255 3.27 -1.90 2.04
C VAL A 255 3.23 -0.52 1.40
N LEU A 256 2.06 0.05 1.17
CA LEU A 256 1.89 1.36 0.53
C LEU A 256 1.79 2.53 1.54
N SER A 257 1.96 2.27 2.84
CA SER A 257 1.80 3.26 3.91
C SER A 257 0.46 4.01 3.87
N LEU A 258 -0.63 3.31 3.53
CA LEU A 258 -1.97 3.90 3.40
C LEU A 258 -2.75 3.98 4.73
N GLY A 259 -2.16 3.46 5.81
CA GLY A 259 -2.77 3.41 7.14
C GLY A 259 -3.88 2.36 7.22
N THR A 260 -4.97 2.69 7.93
CA THR A 260 -6.07 1.75 8.15
C THR A 260 -6.69 1.28 6.84
N TYR A 261 -6.85 -0.05 6.72
CA TYR A 261 -7.48 -0.69 5.58
C TYR A 261 -8.88 -0.13 5.29
N GLN A 262 -9.13 0.15 4.01
CA GLN A 262 -10.40 0.65 3.48
C GLN A 262 -10.81 -0.22 2.30
N ASP A 263 -11.87 -1.01 2.49
CA ASP A 263 -12.26 -2.06 1.53
C ASP A 263 -12.55 -1.51 0.12
N ASP A 264 -13.08 -0.30 0.04
CA ASP A 264 -13.46 0.37 -1.20
C ASP A 264 -12.30 1.07 -1.93
N MET A 265 -11.09 1.04 -1.38
CA MET A 265 -9.86 1.45 -2.08
C MET A 265 -9.14 0.28 -2.73
N CYS A 266 -9.63 -0.95 -2.59
CA CYS A 266 -9.16 -2.09 -3.35
C CYS A 266 -10.30 -2.67 -4.18
N ASP A 267 -9.96 -3.16 -5.38
CA ASP A 267 -10.84 -4.11 -6.06
C ASP A 267 -10.84 -5.46 -5.31
N GLY A 268 -11.72 -6.37 -5.71
CA GLY A 268 -11.54 -7.78 -5.40
C GLY A 268 -10.22 -8.29 -5.99
N LEU A 269 -9.62 -9.32 -5.38
CA LEU A 269 -8.39 -9.89 -5.91
C LEU A 269 -8.71 -10.60 -7.24
N GLN A 270 -8.22 -10.08 -8.35
CA GLN A 270 -8.46 -10.70 -9.66
C GLN A 270 -7.50 -11.88 -9.82
N LEU A 271 -8.01 -13.10 -9.80
CA LEU A 271 -7.25 -14.33 -10.00
C LEU A 271 -7.17 -14.62 -11.50
N LEU A 272 -5.99 -15.03 -11.99
CA LEU A 272 -5.67 -15.17 -13.41
C LEU A 272 -5.10 -16.55 -13.72
N ARG A 273 -5.53 -17.12 -14.86
CA ARG A 273 -4.92 -18.31 -15.47
C ARG A 273 -4.56 -18.05 -16.93
N TYR A 274 -3.31 -18.34 -17.27
CA TYR A 274 -2.82 -18.36 -18.65
C TYR A 274 -2.25 -19.74 -18.96
N HIS A 275 -2.86 -20.41 -19.94
CA HIS A 275 -2.30 -21.60 -20.58
C HIS A 275 -1.20 -21.22 -21.57
N GLN A 276 -0.49 -22.23 -22.07
CA GLN A 276 0.47 -22.05 -23.16
C GLN A 276 -0.17 -21.26 -24.32
N LYS A 277 0.63 -20.39 -24.94
CA LYS A 277 0.27 -19.42 -25.99
C LYS A 277 -0.58 -18.24 -25.54
N GLN A 278 -1.21 -18.28 -24.36
CA GLN A 278 -2.04 -17.16 -23.91
C GLN A 278 -1.18 -15.99 -23.39
N ALA A 279 -1.67 -14.78 -23.63
CA ALA A 279 -1.00 -13.52 -23.28
C ALA A 279 -2.02 -12.41 -22.99
N TYR A 280 -1.51 -11.26 -22.56
CA TYR A 280 -2.26 -10.02 -22.48
C TYR A 280 -1.39 -8.86 -22.99
N ILE A 281 -1.80 -8.24 -24.09
CA ILE A 281 -1.09 -7.10 -24.68
C ILE A 281 -0.81 -5.96 -23.68
N PRO A 282 0.19 -5.11 -23.97
CA PRO A 282 0.44 -3.91 -23.19
C PRO A 282 -0.81 -3.03 -23.03
N HIS A 283 -1.09 -2.62 -21.79
CA HIS A 283 -2.23 -1.79 -21.40
C HIS A 283 -1.90 -0.96 -20.16
N TYR A 284 -2.80 -0.02 -19.85
CA TYR A 284 -2.77 0.75 -18.61
C TYR A 284 -3.79 0.18 -17.63
N ASP A 285 -3.43 0.18 -16.35
CA ASP A 285 -4.36 -0.18 -15.29
C ASP A 285 -5.23 0.99 -14.85
N TYR A 286 -4.78 2.23 -15.05
CA TYR A 286 -5.59 3.42 -14.80
C TYR A 286 -6.63 3.63 -15.90
N PHE A 287 -7.70 4.33 -15.56
CA PHE A 287 -8.73 4.75 -16.51
C PHE A 287 -8.35 6.10 -17.13
N PRO A 288 -8.47 6.28 -18.46
CA PRO A 288 -8.33 7.58 -19.11
C PRO A 288 -9.29 8.63 -18.53
N ILE A 289 -8.87 9.89 -18.56
CA ILE A 289 -9.69 11.05 -18.18
C ILE A 289 -10.97 11.05 -19.03
N ASN A 290 -12.12 11.35 -18.42
CA ASN A 290 -13.44 11.39 -19.06
C ASN A 290 -13.95 10.06 -19.65
N LEU A 291 -13.36 8.89 -19.31
CA LEU A 291 -13.87 7.60 -19.80
C LEU A 291 -15.25 7.25 -19.22
N THR A 292 -15.48 7.54 -17.94
CA THR A 292 -16.78 7.35 -17.27
C THR A 292 -16.97 8.45 -16.22
N GLU A 293 -18.22 8.90 -16.02
CA GLU A 293 -18.55 9.84 -14.92
C GLU A 293 -18.27 9.23 -13.55
N ASN A 294 -18.39 7.89 -13.43
CA ASN A 294 -18.19 7.15 -12.19
C ASN A 294 -16.75 7.26 -11.66
N PHE A 295 -15.73 7.20 -12.52
CA PHE A 295 -14.31 7.19 -12.10
C PHE A 295 -13.49 8.25 -12.82
N ASN A 296 -14.03 9.47 -12.94
CA ASN A 296 -13.30 10.56 -13.57
C ASN A 296 -12.17 11.05 -12.64
N PHE A 297 -10.93 10.82 -13.08
CA PHE A 297 -9.75 11.31 -12.39
C PHE A 297 -9.15 12.45 -13.18
N ASN A 298 -9.03 13.61 -12.55
CA ASN A 298 -8.30 14.75 -13.07
C ASN A 298 -6.98 14.87 -12.26
N PRO A 299 -5.80 14.84 -12.91
CA PRO A 299 -4.52 14.88 -12.22
C PRO A 299 -4.23 16.21 -11.50
N HIS A 300 -5.00 17.26 -11.76
CA HIS A 300 -4.87 18.57 -11.11
C HIS A 300 -5.99 18.82 -10.08
N ARG A 301 -7.22 18.34 -10.32
CA ARG A 301 -8.38 18.55 -9.43
C ARG A 301 -8.67 17.37 -8.50
N GLY A 302 -8.00 16.24 -8.71
CA GLY A 302 -8.24 14.99 -8.00
C GLY A 302 -9.32 14.11 -8.62
N GLY A 303 -9.87 13.19 -7.83
CA GLY A 303 -10.78 12.13 -8.28
C GLY A 303 -10.28 10.76 -7.83
N SER A 304 -10.89 9.69 -8.34
CA SER A 304 -10.52 8.31 -8.02
C SER A 304 -10.03 7.57 -9.25
N ASN A 305 -8.83 6.98 -9.16
CA ASN A 305 -8.25 6.08 -10.16
C ASN A 305 -7.41 5.01 -9.47
N ARG A 306 -7.00 3.99 -10.23
CA ARG A 306 -6.02 3.01 -9.76
C ARG A 306 -4.66 3.70 -9.63
N PHE A 307 -4.18 3.72 -8.40
CA PHE A 307 -2.93 4.36 -7.96
C PHE A 307 -1.74 3.42 -8.11
N ALA A 308 -1.91 2.18 -7.68
CA ALA A 308 -0.87 1.17 -7.67
C ALA A 308 -1.44 -0.21 -8.00
N THR A 309 -0.61 -1.03 -8.63
CA THR A 309 -0.92 -2.41 -8.96
C THR A 309 0.14 -3.32 -8.35
N VAL A 310 -0.33 -4.39 -7.70
CA VAL A 310 0.53 -5.52 -7.32
C VAL A 310 0.13 -6.73 -8.15
N VAL A 311 1.07 -7.26 -8.94
CA VAL A 311 0.90 -8.52 -9.66
C VAL A 311 1.58 -9.62 -8.86
N LEU A 312 0.78 -10.58 -8.39
CA LEU A 312 1.23 -11.74 -7.62
C LEU A 312 1.46 -12.92 -8.58
N TYR A 313 2.58 -13.63 -8.41
CA TYR A 313 2.87 -14.86 -9.15
C TYR A 313 2.55 -16.08 -8.30
N LEU A 314 1.45 -16.77 -8.62
CA LEU A 314 0.95 -17.90 -7.83
C LEU A 314 1.59 -19.22 -8.23
N SER A 315 2.20 -19.30 -9.42
CA SER A 315 2.98 -20.44 -9.90
C SER A 315 4.34 -20.02 -10.46
N ASN A 316 5.28 -20.96 -10.48
CA ASN A 316 6.47 -20.83 -11.33
C ASN A 316 6.06 -21.10 -12.79
N VAL A 317 6.61 -20.33 -13.73
CA VAL A 317 6.46 -20.60 -15.16
C VAL A 317 7.83 -20.95 -15.74
N PRO A 318 8.00 -22.14 -16.35
CA PRO A 318 9.29 -22.53 -16.93
C PRO A 318 9.80 -21.56 -17.99
N LEU A 319 8.95 -21.17 -18.96
CA LEU A 319 9.32 -20.27 -20.06
C LEU A 319 8.19 -19.30 -20.42
N GLY A 320 8.55 -18.03 -20.62
CA GLY A 320 7.62 -16.95 -20.92
C GLY A 320 6.84 -16.44 -19.70
N GLY A 321 5.67 -15.86 -19.91
CA GLY A 321 4.75 -15.47 -18.84
C GLY A 321 5.20 -14.29 -17.96
N GLN A 322 6.25 -13.55 -18.33
CA GLN A 322 6.70 -12.37 -17.61
C GLN A 322 5.63 -11.26 -17.57
N THR A 323 5.77 -10.33 -16.62
CA THR A 323 5.12 -9.02 -16.70
C THR A 323 6.11 -8.06 -17.33
N VAL A 324 5.82 -7.56 -18.53
CA VAL A 324 6.72 -6.66 -19.30
C VAL A 324 6.24 -5.22 -19.23
N PHE A 325 7.18 -4.28 -19.17
CA PHE A 325 6.98 -2.84 -19.30
C PHE A 325 7.68 -2.37 -20.58
N PRO A 326 7.01 -2.38 -21.75
CA PRO A 326 7.68 -2.25 -23.05
C PRO A 326 8.35 -0.89 -23.30
N LEU A 327 7.97 0.14 -22.54
CA LEU A 327 8.56 1.48 -22.65
C LEU A 327 9.84 1.66 -21.83
N ALA A 328 10.19 0.69 -20.98
CA ALA A 328 11.36 0.77 -20.13
C ALA A 328 12.39 -0.31 -20.50
N GLU A 329 13.67 0.05 -20.36
CA GLU A 329 14.78 -0.87 -20.57
C GLU A 329 15.16 -1.58 -19.26
N MET A 330 15.68 -2.80 -19.38
CA MET A 330 16.30 -3.47 -18.24
C MET A 330 17.58 -2.73 -17.81
N PRO A 331 17.76 -2.40 -16.52
CA PRO A 331 19.01 -1.79 -16.06
C PRO A 331 20.22 -2.71 -16.30
N SER A 332 21.30 -2.15 -16.86
CA SER A 332 22.54 -2.88 -17.18
C SER A 332 23.17 -3.55 -15.95
N ASP A 333 23.06 -2.90 -14.80
CA ASP A 333 23.76 -3.27 -13.57
C ASP A 333 22.92 -4.23 -12.69
N LEU A 334 21.85 -4.81 -13.24
CA LEU A 334 21.06 -5.82 -12.55
C LEU A 334 21.92 -7.02 -12.14
N PRO A 335 21.78 -7.55 -10.91
CA PRO A 335 22.31 -8.87 -10.57
C PRO A 335 21.90 -9.93 -11.57
N MET A 336 22.79 -10.88 -11.89
CA MET A 336 22.56 -11.92 -12.90
C MET A 336 21.21 -12.64 -12.74
N LYS A 337 20.81 -12.95 -11.50
CA LYS A 337 19.52 -13.58 -11.16
C LYS A 337 18.27 -12.79 -11.57
N TYR A 338 18.41 -11.51 -11.90
CA TYR A 338 17.31 -10.63 -12.28
C TYR A 338 17.41 -10.17 -13.73
N ARG A 339 18.52 -10.43 -14.43
CA ARG A 339 18.65 -10.14 -15.85
C ARG A 339 17.76 -11.09 -16.65
N HIS A 340 17.50 -10.75 -17.90
CA HIS A 340 17.05 -11.75 -18.86
C HIS A 340 18.05 -12.91 -18.85
N PRO A 341 17.62 -14.14 -18.57
CA PRO A 341 18.55 -15.26 -18.55
C PRO A 341 19.20 -15.38 -19.94
N PHE A 342 20.53 -15.47 -19.99
CA PHE A 342 21.31 -15.33 -21.23
C PHE A 342 20.95 -16.39 -22.30
N GLU A 343 20.55 -17.58 -21.87
CA GLU A 343 20.06 -18.64 -22.75
C GLU A 343 18.60 -18.41 -23.18
N PHE A 344 17.82 -17.64 -22.42
CA PHE A 344 16.37 -17.55 -22.60
C PHE A 344 15.97 -16.63 -23.75
N THR A 345 16.70 -15.57 -24.11
CA THR A 345 16.27 -14.70 -25.22
C THR A 345 16.24 -15.46 -26.55
N ARG A 346 17.32 -16.19 -26.88
CA ARG A 346 17.38 -17.03 -28.10
C ARG A 346 16.42 -18.22 -28.01
N THR A 347 16.31 -18.84 -26.83
CA THR A 347 15.41 -19.98 -26.61
C THR A 347 13.94 -19.57 -26.71
N ASN A 348 13.55 -18.44 -26.12
CA ASN A 348 12.19 -17.89 -26.19
C ASN A 348 11.80 -17.56 -27.62
N GLU A 349 12.71 -16.94 -28.40
CA GLU A 349 12.42 -16.62 -29.80
C GLU A 349 12.31 -17.89 -30.66
N ALA A 350 13.21 -18.87 -30.46
CA ALA A 350 13.14 -20.15 -31.16
C ALA A 350 11.82 -20.88 -30.88
N ILE A 351 11.48 -21.08 -29.61
CA ILE A 351 10.22 -21.71 -29.19
C ILE A 351 9.01 -20.87 -29.62
N GLY A 352 9.09 -19.55 -29.52
CA GLY A 352 8.05 -18.64 -29.99
C GLY A 352 7.76 -18.81 -31.48
N THR A 353 8.80 -18.99 -32.31
CA THR A 353 8.66 -19.23 -33.75
C THR A 353 8.01 -20.59 -34.06
N GLU A 354 8.14 -21.57 -33.18
CA GLU A 354 7.42 -22.85 -33.28
C GLU A 354 5.95 -22.73 -32.85
N LEU A 355 5.65 -21.87 -31.87
CA LEU A 355 4.31 -21.73 -31.29
C LEU A 355 3.40 -20.76 -32.04
N PHE A 356 3.96 -19.75 -32.71
CA PHE A 356 3.23 -18.62 -33.30
C PHE A 356 3.63 -18.37 -34.77
N GLU A 357 2.73 -17.73 -35.51
CA GLU A 357 3.02 -17.29 -36.89
C GLU A 357 4.07 -16.16 -36.90
N SER A 358 4.91 -16.12 -37.94
CA SER A 358 6.09 -15.22 -37.97
C SER A 358 5.78 -13.72 -37.87
N ASN A 359 4.58 -13.29 -38.25
CA ASN A 359 4.12 -11.90 -38.21
C ASN A 359 3.04 -11.65 -37.15
N SER A 360 2.85 -12.59 -36.22
CA SER A 360 1.83 -12.48 -35.19
C SER A 360 2.25 -11.48 -34.10
N TRP A 361 1.27 -10.85 -33.46
CA TRP A 361 1.53 -9.92 -32.36
C TRP A 361 2.09 -10.67 -31.13
N GLU A 362 1.71 -11.94 -30.94
CA GLU A 362 2.23 -12.80 -29.88
C GLU A 362 3.73 -13.00 -30.05
N LEU A 363 4.22 -13.34 -31.25
CA LEU A 363 5.64 -13.52 -31.50
C LEU A 363 6.42 -12.20 -31.33
N ASN A 364 5.85 -11.07 -31.76
CA ASN A 364 6.45 -9.77 -31.48
C ASN A 364 6.56 -9.51 -29.96
N MET A 365 5.51 -9.84 -29.21
CA MET A 365 5.51 -9.70 -27.76
C MET A 365 6.55 -10.62 -27.11
N VAL A 366 6.77 -11.85 -27.59
CA VAL A 366 7.87 -12.73 -27.11
C VAL A 366 9.23 -12.04 -27.21
N ARG A 367 9.49 -11.33 -28.31
CA ARG A 367 10.73 -10.58 -28.53
C ARG A 367 10.84 -9.42 -27.55
N GLU A 368 9.82 -8.57 -27.46
CA GLU A 368 9.80 -7.42 -26.53
C GLU A 368 10.00 -7.85 -25.08
N CYS A 369 9.32 -8.91 -24.65
CA CYS A 369 9.42 -9.50 -23.31
C CYS A 369 10.83 -9.99 -22.95
N SER A 370 11.67 -10.25 -23.94
CA SER A 370 13.03 -10.75 -23.76
C SER A 370 14.09 -9.65 -23.85
N THR A 371 13.69 -8.40 -24.08
CA THR A 371 14.60 -7.24 -24.21
C THR A 371 14.24 -6.06 -23.31
N LYS A 372 12.96 -5.89 -22.96
CA LYS A 372 12.44 -4.76 -22.18
C LYS A 372 12.37 -5.10 -20.69
N LEU A 373 12.17 -4.09 -19.85
CA LEU A 373 11.98 -4.27 -18.41
C LEU A 373 10.92 -5.34 -18.14
N ALA A 374 11.30 -6.42 -17.47
CA ALA A 374 10.41 -7.56 -17.24
C ALA A 374 10.60 -8.16 -15.85
N SER A 375 9.47 -8.51 -15.22
CA SER A 375 9.42 -9.27 -13.97
C SER A 375 9.00 -10.70 -14.26
N TYR A 376 9.83 -11.67 -13.88
CA TYR A 376 9.62 -13.09 -14.16
C TYR A 376 8.74 -13.75 -13.09
N PRO A 377 7.83 -14.66 -13.49
CA PRO A 377 6.89 -15.30 -12.59
C PRO A 377 7.56 -16.38 -11.74
N LEU A 378 7.88 -16.02 -10.50
CA LEU A 378 8.35 -16.94 -9.46
C LEU A 378 7.29 -17.03 -8.36
N LYS A 379 6.84 -18.25 -8.04
CA LYS A 379 5.81 -18.49 -7.02
C LYS A 379 6.18 -17.77 -5.71
N GLY A 380 5.22 -17.05 -5.13
CA GLY A 380 5.42 -16.31 -3.88
C GLY A 380 6.09 -14.93 -4.04
N SER A 381 6.51 -14.57 -5.26
CA SER A 381 7.00 -13.23 -5.56
C SER A 381 5.90 -12.35 -6.16
N ALA A 382 6.05 -11.04 -6.02
CA ALA A 382 5.17 -10.06 -6.64
C ALA A 382 5.95 -8.87 -7.20
N VAL A 383 5.35 -8.18 -8.17
CA VAL A 383 5.82 -6.87 -8.65
C VAL A 383 4.79 -5.80 -8.30
N LEU A 384 5.26 -4.74 -7.65
CA LEU A 384 4.51 -3.52 -7.39
C LEU A 384 4.92 -2.48 -8.41
N PHE A 385 3.96 -1.79 -9.00
CA PHE A 385 4.21 -0.60 -9.80
C PHE A 385 3.12 0.43 -9.59
N TYR A 386 3.47 1.69 -9.83
CA TYR A 386 2.54 2.79 -9.69
C TYR A 386 1.98 3.20 -11.06
N SER A 387 0.67 3.39 -11.10
CA SER A 387 -0.07 3.93 -12.25
C SER A 387 -0.10 5.46 -12.24
N GLN A 388 0.29 6.07 -11.13
CA GLN A 388 0.38 7.52 -10.93
C GLN A 388 1.79 7.93 -10.49
N LYS A 389 2.19 9.15 -10.83
CA LYS A 389 3.39 9.83 -10.34
C LYS A 389 3.13 10.46 -8.96
N PRO A 390 4.18 10.89 -8.24
CA PRO A 390 4.02 11.49 -6.90
C PRO A 390 3.20 12.77 -6.82
N ASN A 391 3.03 13.47 -7.94
CA ASN A 391 2.22 14.67 -8.06
C ASN A 391 0.75 14.35 -8.42
N GLY A 392 0.39 13.08 -8.61
CA GLY A 392 -0.96 12.64 -8.97
C GLY A 392 -1.19 12.43 -10.47
N GLU A 393 -0.30 12.89 -11.35
CA GLU A 393 -0.42 12.59 -12.79
C GLU A 393 -0.43 11.08 -13.04
N VAL A 394 -1.17 10.62 -14.06
CA VAL A 394 -1.00 9.24 -14.53
C VAL A 394 0.41 9.06 -15.08
N ASP A 395 1.00 7.86 -14.93
CA ASP A 395 2.33 7.55 -15.43
C ASP A 395 2.23 6.74 -16.74
N PRO A 396 2.47 7.34 -17.92
CA PRO A 396 2.45 6.61 -19.19
C PRO A 396 3.53 5.53 -19.28
N MET A 397 4.58 5.61 -18.46
CA MET A 397 5.62 4.58 -18.44
C MET A 397 5.12 3.29 -17.79
N SER A 398 3.98 3.33 -17.06
CA SER A 398 3.34 2.17 -16.43
C SER A 398 2.63 1.24 -17.42
N LEU A 399 2.70 1.52 -18.73
CA LEU A 399 2.24 0.61 -19.77
C LEU A 399 2.89 -0.75 -19.54
N HIS A 400 2.07 -1.80 -19.40
CA HIS A 400 2.56 -3.13 -19.08
C HIS A 400 1.69 -4.23 -19.68
N GLY A 401 2.25 -5.42 -19.86
CA GLY A 401 1.55 -6.58 -20.43
C GLY A 401 1.95 -7.90 -19.77
N GLY A 402 1.13 -8.93 -20.01
CA GLY A 402 1.44 -10.31 -19.66
C GLY A 402 2.00 -11.05 -20.87
N CYS A 403 3.30 -11.35 -20.86
CA CYS A 403 3.98 -12.04 -21.95
C CYS A 403 3.36 -13.41 -22.23
N PRO A 404 3.44 -13.89 -23.49
CA PRO A 404 2.97 -15.22 -23.83
C PRO A 404 3.63 -16.30 -22.96
N VAL A 405 2.84 -17.25 -22.48
CA VAL A 405 3.35 -18.46 -21.81
C VAL A 405 3.87 -19.40 -22.89
N LEU A 406 5.18 -19.69 -22.87
CA LEU A 406 5.81 -20.57 -23.86
C LEU A 406 5.83 -22.02 -23.39
N GLU A 407 5.92 -22.24 -22.07
CA GLU A 407 5.86 -23.57 -21.46
C GLU A 407 5.13 -23.52 -20.12
N GLY A 408 4.28 -24.51 -19.86
CA GLY A 408 3.55 -24.65 -18.59
C GLY A 408 2.26 -23.82 -18.52
N THR A 409 1.89 -23.43 -17.30
CA THR A 409 0.69 -22.62 -17.01
C THR A 409 1.04 -21.56 -15.97
N LYS A 410 0.70 -20.31 -16.27
CA LYS A 410 0.84 -19.18 -15.34
C LYS A 410 -0.44 -19.01 -14.54
N TRP A 411 -0.31 -19.11 -13.23
CA TRP A 411 -1.30 -18.64 -12.28
C TRP A 411 -0.80 -17.34 -11.67
N GLY A 412 -1.66 -16.32 -11.65
CA GLY A 412 -1.32 -15.01 -11.11
C GLY A 412 -2.51 -14.36 -10.44
N ALA A 413 -2.28 -13.22 -9.81
CA ALA A 413 -3.36 -12.35 -9.37
C ALA A 413 -3.00 -10.88 -9.55
N ASN A 414 -3.99 -10.05 -9.89
CA ASN A 414 -3.85 -8.60 -9.88
C ASN A 414 -4.57 -8.04 -8.66
N LEU A 415 -3.86 -7.20 -7.91
CA LEU A 415 -4.40 -6.41 -6.83
C LEU A 415 -4.27 -4.93 -7.19
N TRP A 416 -5.41 -4.30 -7.47
CA TRP A 416 -5.49 -2.89 -7.76
C TRP A 416 -5.84 -2.09 -6.50
N VAL A 417 -5.06 -1.05 -6.24
CA VAL A 417 -5.24 -0.12 -5.13
C VAL A 417 -5.53 1.26 -5.71
N TRP A 418 -6.59 1.89 -5.23
CA TRP A 418 -7.07 3.19 -5.66
C TRP A 418 -6.47 4.33 -4.84
N ASN A 419 -6.30 5.51 -5.43
CA ASN A 419 -5.76 6.69 -4.74
C ASN A 419 -6.75 7.30 -3.75
N LYS A 420 -8.05 7.10 -3.93
CA LYS A 420 -9.08 7.54 -3.00
C LYS A 420 -10.13 6.46 -2.90
N ARG A 421 -10.79 6.44 -1.75
CA ARG A 421 -12.05 5.72 -1.55
C ARG A 421 -12.98 5.94 -2.73
N ARG A 422 -13.58 4.86 -3.23
CA ARG A 422 -14.52 4.92 -4.35
C ARG A 422 -15.93 5.34 -3.91
N PHE A 423 -16.13 5.76 -2.66
CA PHE A 423 -17.43 6.31 -2.24
C PHE A 423 -17.83 7.48 -3.16
N ASN A 424 -18.96 7.29 -3.85
CA ASN A 424 -19.57 8.07 -4.97
C ASN A 424 -19.37 7.55 -6.39
N ALA A 425 -18.64 6.46 -6.62
CA ALA A 425 -18.36 5.97 -7.97
C ALA A 425 -19.09 4.67 -8.35
N TYR A 426 -19.96 4.19 -7.47
CA TYR A 426 -21.09 3.43 -7.97
C TYR A 426 -22.37 4.07 -7.43
N PHE A 427 -23.32 4.21 -8.36
CA PHE A 427 -24.74 4.50 -8.14
C PHE A 427 -25.10 5.99 -8.04
N ASP A 428 -25.45 6.55 -9.20
CA ASP A 428 -26.61 7.44 -9.39
C ASP A 428 -27.96 6.75 -9.00
N SER A 429 -27.90 5.89 -7.98
CA SER A 429 -28.93 4.97 -7.48
C SER A 429 -28.52 4.43 -6.10
N SER A 430 -27.80 5.22 -5.29
CA SER A 430 -27.50 4.85 -3.91
C SER A 430 -28.82 4.67 -3.15
N ILE A 431 -29.00 3.52 -2.51
CA ILE A 431 -30.22 3.20 -1.75
C ILE A 431 -29.85 3.18 -0.27
N VAL A 432 -30.57 3.95 0.54
CA VAL A 432 -30.45 3.91 2.00
C VAL A 432 -31.14 2.65 2.51
N VAL A 433 -30.39 1.71 3.09
CA VAL A 433 -30.95 0.52 3.71
C VAL A 433 -30.99 0.70 5.22
N VAL A 434 -32.19 0.61 5.78
CA VAL A 434 -32.45 0.76 7.21
C VAL A 434 -32.77 -0.60 7.79
N PHE A 435 -31.84 -1.15 8.58
CA PHE A 435 -32.02 -2.42 9.26
C PHE A 435 -32.64 -2.22 10.65
N THR A 436 -33.63 -3.04 10.98
CA THR A 436 -34.29 -3.04 12.31
C THR A 436 -34.30 -4.45 12.89
N ASN A 437 -33.90 -4.58 14.15
CA ASN A 437 -33.83 -5.84 14.86
C ASN A 437 -34.93 -5.94 15.94
N PRO A 438 -36.06 -6.60 15.67
CA PRO A 438 -37.09 -6.84 16.68
C PRO A 438 -36.77 -8.06 17.57
N THR A 439 -35.69 -8.79 17.31
CA THR A 439 -35.37 -10.03 18.02
C THR A 439 -34.74 -9.74 19.40
N PRO A 440 -34.84 -10.68 20.37
CA PRO A 440 -34.21 -10.52 21.68
C PRO A 440 -32.68 -10.77 21.65
N TYR A 441 -32.09 -10.99 20.47
CA TYR A 441 -30.65 -11.24 20.32
C TYR A 441 -29.99 -10.11 19.55
N GLU A 442 -28.71 -9.89 19.78
CA GLU A 442 -27.93 -9.01 18.93
C GLU A 442 -27.76 -9.60 17.52
N VAL A 443 -27.90 -8.75 16.52
CA VAL A 443 -27.75 -9.14 15.10
C VAL A 443 -26.55 -8.44 14.51
N LYS A 444 -25.62 -9.22 13.98
CA LYS A 444 -24.46 -8.74 13.25
C LYS A 444 -24.82 -8.55 11.77
N LEU A 445 -24.56 -7.36 11.25
CA LEU A 445 -24.76 -7.00 9.86
C LEU A 445 -23.45 -7.15 9.12
N PHE A 446 -23.41 -8.03 8.13
CA PHE A 446 -22.26 -8.23 7.28
C PHE A 446 -22.53 -7.71 5.88
N TRP A 447 -21.54 -7.02 5.34
CA TRP A 447 -21.36 -6.85 3.91
C TRP A 447 -20.15 -7.69 3.57
N SER A 448 -20.31 -8.67 2.67
CA SER A 448 -19.20 -9.59 2.51
C SER A 448 -19.04 -10.51 3.71
N ALA A 449 -17.77 -10.76 4.03
CA ALA A 449 -17.31 -11.26 5.31
C ALA A 449 -17.06 -10.14 6.35
N SER A 450 -17.22 -8.87 5.98
CA SER A 450 -16.91 -7.73 6.85
C SER A 450 -18.10 -7.38 7.75
N LEU A 451 -17.87 -7.37 9.06
CA LEU A 451 -18.85 -6.89 10.04
C LEU A 451 -19.00 -5.38 9.90
N MET A 452 -20.15 -4.92 9.42
CA MET A 452 -20.47 -3.51 9.21
C MET A 452 -21.08 -2.85 10.44
N GLY A 453 -21.70 -3.64 11.31
CA GLY A 453 -22.27 -3.15 12.56
C GLY A 453 -23.11 -4.19 13.27
N THR A 454 -23.53 -3.85 14.48
CA THR A 454 -24.37 -4.71 15.32
C THR A 454 -25.64 -3.95 15.69
N LEU A 455 -26.79 -4.58 15.45
CA LEU A 455 -28.09 -4.12 15.91
C LEU A 455 -28.33 -4.67 17.31
N ALA A 456 -28.58 -3.76 18.26
CA ALA A 456 -29.00 -4.14 19.62
C ALA A 456 -30.29 -4.98 19.57
N ALA A 457 -30.45 -5.87 20.56
CA ALA A 457 -31.69 -6.60 20.77
C ALA A 457 -32.87 -5.65 21.06
N ASN A 458 -34.09 -6.13 20.83
CA ASN A 458 -35.35 -5.45 21.19
C ASN A 458 -35.50 -4.03 20.60
N GLY A 459 -35.34 -3.91 19.29
CA GLY A 459 -35.64 -2.67 18.55
C GLY A 459 -34.42 -1.91 18.03
N GLY A 460 -33.22 -2.49 18.07
CA GLY A 460 -32.01 -1.87 17.52
C GLY A 460 -32.17 -1.53 16.04
N LYS A 461 -31.75 -0.33 15.65
CA LYS A 461 -31.91 0.19 14.29
C LYS A 461 -30.61 0.85 13.82
N ARG A 462 -30.21 0.57 12.58
CA ARG A 462 -29.07 1.23 11.92
C ARG A 462 -29.35 1.44 10.44
N GLN A 463 -28.76 2.48 9.88
CA GLN A 463 -28.86 2.81 8.46
C GLN A 463 -27.50 2.71 7.79
N PHE A 464 -27.50 2.26 6.53
CA PHE A 464 -26.32 2.17 5.67
C PHE A 464 -26.68 2.65 4.27
N THR A 465 -25.74 3.29 3.59
CA THR A 465 -25.83 3.53 2.15
C THR A 465 -25.44 2.25 1.42
N SER A 466 -26.22 1.86 0.42
CA SER A 466 -26.12 0.59 -0.30
C SER A 466 -26.53 0.77 -1.77
N TYR A 467 -26.73 -0.32 -2.52
CA TYR A 467 -26.94 -0.24 -3.96
C TYR A 467 -27.62 -1.45 -4.61
N PRO A 468 -28.26 -1.31 -5.80
CA PRO A 468 -28.90 -2.44 -6.47
C PRO A 468 -27.93 -3.61 -6.71
N GLY A 469 -28.29 -4.81 -6.26
CA GLY A 469 -27.46 -6.02 -6.30
C GLY A 469 -26.61 -6.22 -5.04
N HIS A 470 -26.50 -5.24 -4.14
CA HIS A 470 -25.70 -5.34 -2.91
C HIS A 470 -26.30 -6.39 -1.97
N LYS A 471 -25.53 -7.45 -1.67
CA LYS A 471 -25.90 -8.51 -0.73
C LYS A 471 -25.44 -8.21 0.70
N TRP A 472 -26.40 -8.21 1.62
CA TRP A 472 -26.21 -8.14 3.07
C TRP A 472 -26.48 -9.50 3.70
N VAL A 473 -25.68 -9.88 4.69
CA VAL A 473 -25.86 -11.11 5.46
C VAL A 473 -26.02 -10.75 6.92
N LEU A 474 -27.14 -11.12 7.51
CA LEU A 474 -27.45 -10.85 8.90
C LEU A 474 -27.27 -12.14 9.69
N LYS A 475 -26.51 -12.08 10.78
CA LYS A 475 -26.24 -13.24 11.63
C LYS A 475 -26.60 -12.99 13.09
N ILE A 476 -27.15 -14.02 13.72
CA ILE A 476 -27.23 -14.12 15.19
C ILE A 476 -26.21 -15.19 15.59
N LYS A 477 -25.20 -14.80 16.37
CA LYS A 477 -23.98 -15.62 16.57
C LYS A 477 -23.37 -15.98 15.19
N GLU A 478 -23.25 -17.26 14.86
CA GLU A 478 -22.70 -17.74 13.58
C GLU A 478 -23.77 -18.11 12.53
N TYR A 479 -25.04 -18.08 12.92
CA TYR A 479 -26.14 -18.51 12.06
C TYR A 479 -26.64 -17.36 11.19
N VAL A 480 -26.74 -17.60 9.88
CA VAL A 480 -27.35 -16.66 8.94
C VAL A 480 -28.86 -16.67 9.14
N VAL A 481 -29.41 -15.51 9.49
CA VAL A 481 -30.85 -15.33 9.74
C VAL A 481 -31.56 -14.62 8.61
N LEU A 482 -30.83 -13.87 7.78
CA LEU A 482 -31.35 -13.24 6.58
C LEU A 482 -30.19 -12.97 5.62
N GLU A 483 -30.38 -13.31 4.35
CA GLU A 483 -29.61 -12.74 3.25
C GLU A 483 -30.51 -11.77 2.49
N TYR A 484 -30.05 -10.54 2.30
CA TYR A 484 -30.83 -9.48 1.68
C TYR A 484 -30.07 -8.91 0.49
N VAL A 485 -30.64 -9.02 -0.70
CA VAL A 485 -30.11 -8.36 -1.90
C VAL A 485 -30.92 -7.10 -2.13
N VAL A 486 -30.25 -5.96 -2.12
CA VAL A 486 -30.86 -4.67 -2.39
C VAL A 486 -31.33 -4.63 -3.84
N THR A 487 -32.56 -4.20 -4.09
CA THR A 487 -33.12 -4.21 -5.45
C THR A 487 -33.32 -2.78 -5.96
N LYS A 488 -33.45 -2.59 -7.28
CA LYS A 488 -33.69 -1.25 -7.85
C LYS A 488 -35.14 -0.76 -7.68
N ASN A 489 -36.07 -1.63 -7.27
CA ASN A 489 -37.49 -1.31 -7.20
C ASN A 489 -37.83 -0.67 -5.85
N THR A 490 -38.30 0.58 -5.91
CA THR A 490 -38.88 1.43 -4.85
C THR A 490 -37.91 2.27 -4.02
N GLY A 491 -37.99 3.60 -4.22
CA GLY A 491 -37.55 4.67 -3.32
C GLY A 491 -36.05 4.73 -3.02
N GLU A 492 -35.54 5.92 -2.73
CA GLU A 492 -34.16 6.12 -2.26
C GLU A 492 -33.87 5.41 -0.90
N MET A 493 -34.85 4.72 -0.30
CA MET A 493 -34.73 4.03 0.98
C MET A 493 -35.47 2.67 1.04
N GLN A 494 -34.76 1.61 1.45
CA GLN A 494 -35.29 0.27 1.72
C GLN A 494 -35.22 -0.05 3.22
N LYS A 495 -36.27 -0.66 3.75
CA LYS A 495 -36.34 -1.06 5.17
C LYS A 495 -36.27 -2.57 5.26
N VAL A 496 -35.32 -3.07 6.05
CA VAL A 496 -35.08 -4.50 6.24
C VAL A 496 -35.27 -4.82 7.71
N THR A 497 -36.28 -5.62 8.02
CA THR A 497 -36.54 -6.06 9.39
C THR A 497 -36.03 -7.50 9.54
N VAL A 498 -35.21 -7.74 10.57
CA VAL A 498 -34.72 -9.10 10.85
C VAL A 498 -35.93 -9.99 11.16
N PRO A 499 -36.08 -11.15 10.49
CA PRO A 499 -37.22 -12.03 10.71
C PRO A 499 -37.23 -12.54 12.14
N LEU A 500 -38.43 -12.61 12.74
CA LEU A 500 -38.61 -13.27 14.02
C LEU A 500 -38.46 -14.78 13.80
N MET A 501 -37.58 -15.41 14.58
CA MET A 501 -37.40 -16.86 14.51
C MET A 501 -38.69 -17.59 14.90
N ASP A 502 -39.05 -18.61 14.14
CA ASP A 502 -40.15 -19.50 14.48
C ASP A 502 -39.87 -20.25 15.80
N GLU A 503 -40.92 -20.71 16.48
CA GLU A 503 -40.86 -21.31 17.82
C GLU A 503 -39.94 -22.55 17.87
N HIS A 504 -39.86 -23.29 16.77
CA HIS A 504 -38.98 -24.45 16.62
C HIS A 504 -37.50 -24.06 16.50
N ALA A 505 -37.21 -22.97 15.78
CA ALA A 505 -35.85 -22.42 15.68
C ALA A 505 -35.38 -21.82 17.01
N ARG A 506 -36.27 -21.17 17.78
CA ARG A 506 -35.96 -20.64 19.11
C ARG A 506 -35.49 -21.71 20.09
N LYS A 507 -36.14 -22.88 20.11
CA LYS A 507 -35.73 -24.02 20.95
C LYS A 507 -34.38 -24.60 20.54
N THR A 508 -34.05 -24.57 19.26
CA THR A 508 -32.77 -25.07 18.73
C THR A 508 -31.62 -24.11 19.03
N PHE A 509 -31.89 -22.79 18.99
CA PHE A 509 -30.92 -21.75 19.36
C PHE A 509 -30.64 -21.65 20.86
N SER A 510 -31.61 -22.00 21.71
CA SER A 510 -31.44 -22.01 23.17
C SER A 510 -30.74 -23.27 23.68
N SER A 511 -30.69 -24.35 22.90
CA SER A 511 -30.20 -25.67 23.33
C SER A 511 -28.90 -26.15 22.68
N SER A 512 -28.36 -25.47 21.66
CA SER A 512 -27.15 -25.95 20.96
C SER A 512 -25.85 -25.31 21.48
N SER A 513 -24.99 -26.16 22.06
CA SER A 513 -23.57 -25.91 22.32
C SER A 513 -22.64 -26.69 21.35
N SER A 514 -23.14 -27.11 20.17
CA SER A 514 -22.34 -27.77 19.10
C SER A 514 -23.09 -27.76 17.74
N PRO A 515 -22.40 -27.82 16.58
CA PRO A 515 -22.98 -27.56 15.27
C PRO A 515 -23.70 -28.80 14.69
N ILE A 516 -24.87 -28.61 14.09
CA ILE A 516 -25.59 -29.66 13.33
C ILE A 516 -25.90 -29.17 11.91
N ASP A 517 -25.82 -30.17 11.01
CA ASP A 517 -25.81 -30.26 9.56
C ASP A 517 -26.88 -29.47 8.77
N CYS A 518 -26.46 -28.89 7.64
CA CYS A 518 -27.25 -28.03 6.76
C CYS A 518 -27.96 -28.87 5.69
N LYS A 519 -29.19 -29.35 5.95
CA LYS A 519 -30.01 -29.94 4.86
C LYS A 519 -31.53 -29.87 4.96
N SER A 520 -32.12 -29.18 5.93
CA SER A 520 -33.59 -29.19 6.07
C SER A 520 -34.18 -27.83 6.43
N LEU A 521 -34.18 -26.89 5.50
CA LEU A 521 -35.12 -25.76 5.51
C LEU A 521 -35.52 -25.46 4.06
N ARG A 522 -36.49 -26.24 3.55
CA ARG A 522 -37.25 -25.86 2.36
C ARG A 522 -38.24 -24.77 2.78
N LEU A 523 -38.07 -23.57 2.23
CA LEU A 523 -39.09 -22.52 2.26
C LEU A 523 -40.27 -22.97 1.38
N VAL A 524 -41.41 -23.19 2.01
CA VAL A 524 -42.73 -23.21 1.36
C VAL A 524 -43.13 -21.75 1.16
N GLY A 525 -43.51 -21.37 -0.05
CA GLY A 525 -43.87 -20.01 -0.42
C GLY A 525 -45.34 -19.63 -0.15
N VAL A 526 -45.64 -18.40 -0.61
CA VAL A 526 -46.95 -17.71 -0.78
C VAL A 526 -47.50 -17.10 0.53
N PHE A 527 -47.84 -15.81 0.67
CA PHE A 527 -48.30 -14.73 -0.23
C PHE A 527 -47.49 -13.43 -0.09
#